data_AF-A0A1F6DDN3-F1
#
_entry.id   AF-A0A1F6DDN3-F1
#
_cell.length_a   1.000
_cell.length_b   1.000
_cell.length_c   1.000
_cell.angle_alpha   90.00
_cell.angle_beta   90.00
_cell.angle_gamma   90.00
#
_symmetry.space_group_name_H-M   'P 1'
#
loop_
_entity.id
_entity.type
_entity.pdbx_description
1 polymer ?
#
loop_
_entity_poly.entity_id
_entity_poly.type
_entity_poly.pdbx_seq_one_letter_code
_entity_poly.pdbx_strand_id
1 'polypeptide(L)'
;MNTNIHQIKFSAKLWIYPGAHASWHFVSVPEAIAAPLREKYKRTHKGWNSLPVEVTIGETTWRTSMFFDTKSTTYLLPIKSQVRKKEALLADELLDVGITINHSV
;
A
#
# COMPACT_ATOMS: atom_id res chain seq x y z
N MET A 1 3.21 26.54 3.31
CA MET A 1 3.31 25.12 3.68
C MET A 1 3.72 24.37 2.43
N ASN A 2 4.93 23.81 2.37
CA ASN A 2 5.41 23.10 1.16
C ASN A 2 5.14 21.61 1.34
N THR A 3 4.12 21.08 0.66
CA THR A 3 3.84 19.65 0.66
C THR A 3 4.84 18.96 -0.25
N ASN A 4 5.68 18.10 0.30
CA ASN A 4 6.53 17.24 -0.50
C ASN A 4 5.71 16.03 -0.95
N ILE A 5 5.61 15.85 -2.26
CA ILE A 5 4.89 14.73 -2.89
C ILE A 5 5.93 13.68 -3.30
N HIS A 6 5.77 12.45 -2.82
CA HIS A 6 6.62 11.33 -3.21
C HIS A 6 5.79 10.29 -3.96
N GLN A 7 6.07 10.10 -5.25
CA GLN A 7 5.36 9.17 -6.12
C GLN A 7 6.21 7.95 -6.44
N ILE A 8 5.57 6.78 -6.43
CA ILE A 8 6.21 5.49 -6.60
C ILE A 8 5.30 4.62 -7.45
N LYS A 9 5.89 3.82 -8.33
CA LYS A 9 5.17 2.78 -9.09
C LYS A 9 5.92 1.46 -8.95
N PHE A 10 5.17 0.38 -8.79
CA PHE A 10 5.72 -0.96 -8.77
C PHE A 10 4.65 -1.97 -9.14
N SER A 11 5.08 -3.15 -9.58
CA SER A 11 4.19 -4.28 -9.84
C SER A 11 4.29 -5.28 -8.69
N ALA A 12 3.16 -5.78 -8.21
CA ALA A 12 3.14 -6.76 -7.11
C ALA A 12 1.87 -7.61 -7.14
N LYS A 13 1.97 -8.81 -6.57
CA LYS A 13 0.88 -9.79 -6.58
C LYS A 13 -0.19 -9.42 -5.55
N LEU A 14 -1.45 -9.51 -5.97
CA LEU A 14 -2.60 -9.45 -5.06
C LEU A 14 -2.73 -10.80 -4.35
N TRP A 15 -2.67 -10.82 -3.02
CA TRP A 15 -2.81 -12.06 -2.25
C TRP A 15 -3.89 -11.95 -1.19
N ILE A 16 -4.44 -13.09 -0.79
CA ILE A 16 -5.52 -13.19 0.19
C ILE A 16 -4.92 -13.49 1.56
N TYR A 17 -5.30 -12.71 2.57
CA TYR A 17 -4.90 -12.99 3.94
C TYR A 17 -5.56 -14.28 4.44
N PRO A 18 -4.82 -15.24 5.03
CA PRO A 18 -5.32 -16.57 5.38
C PRO A 18 -6.25 -16.61 6.62
N GLY A 19 -6.93 -15.51 6.95
CA GLY A 19 -7.79 -15.40 8.13
C GLY A 19 -9.18 -16.00 7.92
N ALA A 20 -9.62 -16.87 8.84
CA ALA A 20 -10.85 -17.66 8.74
C ALA A 20 -12.17 -16.87 8.58
N HIS A 21 -12.20 -15.58 8.94
CA HIS A 21 -13.43 -14.79 9.00
C HIS A 21 -13.39 -13.48 8.18
N ALA A 22 -12.27 -13.15 7.52
CA ALA A 22 -12.16 -11.90 6.79
C ALA A 22 -11.34 -12.06 5.51
N SER A 23 -11.98 -11.85 4.36
CA SER A 23 -11.38 -11.89 3.02
C SER A 23 -10.59 -10.62 2.71
N TRP A 24 -9.59 -10.30 3.54
CA TRP A 24 -8.67 -9.21 3.25
C TRP A 24 -7.78 -9.58 2.07
N HIS A 25 -7.61 -8.62 1.17
CA HIS A 25 -6.70 -8.74 0.03
C HIS A 25 -5.63 -7.68 0.17
N PHE A 26 -4.38 -8.08 -0.04
CA PHE A 26 -3.22 -7.23 0.15
C PHE A 26 -2.30 -7.30 -1.04
N VAL A 27 -1.52 -6.23 -1.19
CA VAL A 27 -0.32 -6.20 -1.99
C VAL A 27 0.86 -5.94 -1.05
N SER A 28 1.94 -6.69 -1.22
CA SER A 28 3.18 -6.45 -0.51
C SER A 28 4.05 -5.50 -1.33
N VAL A 29 4.50 -4.41 -0.71
CA VAL A 29 5.43 -3.48 -1.36
C VAL A 29 6.78 -4.18 -1.53
N PRO A 30 7.46 -4.06 -2.68
CA PRO A 30 8.80 -4.62 -2.85
C PRO A 30 9.76 -4.07 -1.79
N GLU A 31 10.61 -4.92 -1.22
CA GLU A 31 11.53 -4.55 -0.12
C GLU A 31 12.44 -3.36 -0.49
N ALA A 32 12.94 -3.33 -1.73
CA ALA A 32 13.75 -2.24 -2.27
C ALA A 32 13.07 -0.87 -2.21
N ILE A 33 11.73 -0.85 -2.16
CA ILE A 33 10.91 0.35 -1.99
C ILE A 33 10.52 0.53 -0.52
N ALA A 34 10.14 -0.55 0.16
CA ALA A 34 9.68 -0.50 1.55
C ALA A 34 10.77 0.01 2.51
N ALA A 35 12.02 -0.43 2.35
CA ALA A 35 13.14 -0.04 3.22
C ALA A 35 13.40 1.49 3.23
N PRO A 36 13.62 2.17 2.09
CA PRO A 36 13.84 3.62 2.09
C PRO A 36 12.60 4.40 2.56
N LEU A 37 11.39 3.91 2.28
CA LEU A 37 10.16 4.52 2.82
C LEU A 37 10.09 4.40 4.33
N ARG A 38 10.43 3.24 4.89
CA ARG A 38 10.46 3.04 6.33
C ARG A 38 11.50 3.95 6.96
N GLU A 39 12.70 4.05 6.41
CA GLU A 39 13.72 4.94 6.96
C GLU A 39 13.29 6.40 6.97
N LYS A 40 12.74 6.87 5.85
CA LYS A 40 12.29 8.25 5.65
C LYS A 40 11.09 8.62 6.51
N TYR A 41 10.10 7.73 6.62
CA TYR A 41 8.82 8.02 7.26
C TYR A 41 8.67 7.38 8.65
N LYS A 42 9.69 6.69 9.21
CA LYS A 42 9.64 6.03 10.54
C LYS A 42 9.12 6.94 11.66
N ARG A 43 9.42 8.24 11.59
CA ARG A 43 9.00 9.25 12.58
C ARG A 43 7.60 9.82 12.33
N THR A 44 7.07 9.62 11.13
CA THR A 44 5.75 10.11 10.69
C THR A 44 4.64 9.09 10.98
N HIS A 45 4.97 7.82 11.22
CA HIS A 45 3.95 6.81 11.51
C HIS A 45 3.14 7.20 12.75
N LYS A 46 1.82 7.29 12.56
CA LYS A 46 0.88 7.45 13.66
C LYS A 46 0.44 6.05 14.11
N GLY A 47 0.55 5.75 15.41
CA GLY A 47 0.06 4.50 16.01
C GLY A 47 0.64 3.24 15.37
N TRP A 48 -0.22 2.39 14.81
CA TRP A 48 0.01 1.00 14.34
C TRP A 48 0.97 0.85 13.14
N ASN A 49 2.14 1.52 13.14
CA ASN A 49 3.10 1.50 12.03
C ASN A 49 2.47 1.83 10.66
N SER A 50 1.43 2.66 10.65
CA SER A 50 0.68 3.01 9.44
C SER A 50 1.24 4.24 8.74
N LEU A 51 1.24 4.24 7.41
CA LEU A 51 1.64 5.35 6.55
C LEU A 51 0.46 5.71 5.64
N PRO A 52 -0.13 6.92 5.75
CA PRO A 52 -1.21 7.35 4.87
C PRO A 52 -0.70 7.58 3.46
N VAL A 53 -1.45 7.06 2.49
CA VAL A 53 -1.11 7.09 1.07
C VAL A 53 -2.34 7.30 0.21
N GLU A 54 -2.12 7.86 -0.97
CA GLU A 54 -3.06 7.80 -2.09
C GLU A 54 -2.54 6.75 -3.07
N VAL A 55 -3.43 5.86 -3.50
CA VAL A 55 -3.09 4.71 -4.33
C VAL A 55 -3.87 4.78 -5.62
N THR A 56 -3.23 4.42 -6.72
CA THR A 56 -3.86 4.25 -8.03
C THR A 56 -3.57 2.84 -8.54
N ILE A 57 -4.63 2.12 -8.91
CA ILE A 57 -4.56 0.86 -9.67
C ILE A 57 -5.54 1.00 -10.83
N GLY A 58 -5.06 0.74 -12.05
CA GLY A 58 -5.84 0.99 -13.27
C GLY A 58 -6.34 2.43 -13.32
N GLU A 59 -7.66 2.61 -13.40
CA GLU A 59 -8.32 3.92 -13.44
C GLU A 59 -8.83 4.39 -12.06
N THR A 60 -8.62 3.60 -11.02
CA THR A 60 -9.17 3.90 -9.69
C THR A 60 -8.10 4.41 -8.74
N THR A 61 -8.30 5.65 -8.29
CA THR A 61 -7.49 6.29 -7.25
C THR A 61 -8.27 6.40 -5.94
N TRP A 62 -7.65 6.05 -4.82
CA TRP A 62 -8.25 6.19 -3.50
C TRP A 62 -7.22 6.46 -2.40
N ARG A 63 -7.68 7.01 -1.29
CA ARG A 63 -6.86 7.19 -0.08
C ARG A 63 -7.02 6.02 0.88
N THR A 64 -5.91 5.57 1.43
CA THR A 64 -5.82 4.50 2.43
C THR A 64 -4.55 4.63 3.26
N SER A 65 -4.27 3.66 4.11
CA SER A 65 -3.02 3.55 4.83
C SER A 65 -2.40 2.18 4.56
N MET A 66 -1.10 2.17 4.31
CA MET A 66 -0.29 0.94 4.27
C MET A 66 0.34 0.70 5.64
N PHE A 67 0.50 -0.55 6.03
CA PHE A 67 0.96 -0.95 7.37
C PHE A 67 2.30 -1.66 7.26
N PHE A 68 3.29 -1.25 8.05
CA PHE A 68 4.56 -1.95 8.07
C PHE A 68 4.43 -3.25 8.88
N ASP A 69 4.54 -4.39 8.20
CA ASP A 69 4.67 -5.70 8.84
C ASP A 69 6.13 -5.94 9.22
N THR A 70 6.37 -6.02 10.53
CA THR A 70 7.72 -6.26 11.08
C THR A 70 8.20 -7.68 10.85
N LYS A 71 7.31 -8.64 10.60
CA LYS A 71 7.70 -10.04 10.34
C LYS A 71 8.24 -10.22 8.93
N SER A 72 7.54 -9.66 7.95
CA SER A 72 7.93 -9.73 6.53
C SER A 72 8.77 -8.53 6.08
N THR A 73 9.14 -7.64 7.01
CA THR A 73 9.96 -6.44 6.80
C THR A 73 9.52 -5.58 5.60
N THR A 74 8.20 -5.49 5.39
CA THR A 74 7.63 -4.76 4.25
C THR A 74 6.33 -4.05 4.63
N TYR A 75 5.84 -3.18 3.75
CA TYR A 75 4.51 -2.63 3.86
C TYR A 75 3.46 -3.51 3.20
N LEU A 76 2.37 -3.73 3.92
CA LEU A 76 1.15 -4.34 3.43
C LEU A 76 0.16 -3.25 3.05
N LEU A 77 -0.25 -3.27 1.79
CA LEU A 77 -1.25 -2.36 1.24
C LEU A 77 -2.59 -3.07 1.09
N PRO A 78 -3.63 -2.72 1.87
CA PRO A 78 -4.95 -3.31 1.72
C PRO A 78 -5.62 -2.83 0.43
N ILE A 79 -6.16 -3.78 -0.35
CA ILE A 79 -6.95 -3.48 -1.54
C ILE A 79 -8.44 -3.63 -1.22
N LYS A 80 -9.16 -2.51 -1.27
CA LYS A 80 -10.59 -2.45 -0.92
C LYS A 80 -11.40 -3.33 -1.86
N SER A 81 -12.43 -3.99 -1.33
CA SER A 81 -13.35 -4.83 -2.12
C SER A 81 -13.99 -4.08 -3.29
N GLN A 82 -14.37 -2.82 -3.09
CA GLN A 82 -14.94 -1.97 -4.13
C GLN A 82 -13.95 -1.70 -5.28
N VAL A 83 -12.67 -1.49 -4.97
CA VAL A 83 -11.61 -1.30 -5.98
C VAL A 83 -11.42 -2.59 -6.77
N ARG A 84 -11.32 -3.74 -6.07
CA ARG A 84 -11.17 -5.06 -6.74
C ARG A 84 -12.32 -5.34 -7.70
N LYS A 85 -13.56 -5.03 -7.29
CA LYS A 85 -14.73 -5.21 -8.16
C LYS A 85 -14.71 -4.28 -9.38
N LYS A 86 -14.30 -3.02 -9.19
CA LYS A 86 -14.31 -2.02 -10.26
C LYS A 86 -13.22 -2.28 -11.30
N GLU A 87 -12.02 -2.64 -10.87
CA GLU A 87 -10.87 -2.93 -11.75
C GLU A 87 -10.78 -4.43 -12.12
N ALA A 88 -11.78 -5.24 -11.77
CA ALA A 88 -11.84 -6.69 -12.03
C ALA A 88 -10.60 -7.48 -11.54
N LEU A 89 -10.03 -7.09 -10.40
CA LEU A 89 -8.78 -7.65 -9.87
C LEU A 89 -8.98 -9.05 -9.30
N LEU A 90 -8.12 -9.99 -9.71
CA LEU A 90 -8.12 -11.37 -9.22
C LEU A 90 -6.96 -11.63 -8.25
N ALA A 91 -7.17 -12.57 -7.33
CA ALA A 91 -6.08 -13.04 -6.48
C ALA A 91 -5.00 -13.73 -7.33
N ASP A 92 -3.75 -13.66 -6.85
CA ASP A 92 -2.53 -14.13 -7.48
C ASP A 92 -2.12 -13.40 -8.78
N GLU A 93 -2.89 -12.41 -9.20
CA GLU A 93 -2.58 -11.55 -10.35
C GLU A 93 -1.52 -10.49 -9.99
N LEU A 94 -0.65 -10.17 -10.95
CA LEU A 94 0.32 -9.10 -10.84
C LEU A 94 -0.34 -7.76 -11.20
N LEU A 95 -0.32 -6.81 -10.26
CA LEU A 95 -0.96 -5.50 -10.41
C LEU A 95 0.09 -4.40 -10.49
N ASP A 96 -0.14 -3.42 -11.38
CA ASP A 96 0.59 -2.16 -11.35
C ASP A 96 -0.01 -1.22 -10.32
N VAL A 97 0.79 -0.87 -9.32
CA VAL A 97 0.38 -0.05 -8.17
C VAL A 97 1.15 1.26 -8.19
N GLY A 98 0.41 2.37 -8.29
CA GLY A 98 0.92 3.71 -8.03
C GLY A 98 0.65 4.13 -6.60
N ILE A 99 1.66 4.65 -5.90
CA ILE A 99 1.55 5.20 -4.55
C ILE A 99 2.01 6.65 -4.57
N THR A 100 1.23 7.52 -3.95
CA THR A 100 1.57 8.91 -3.65
C THR A 100 1.52 9.14 -2.14
N ILE A 101 2.64 9.56 -1.57
CA ILE A 101 2.75 9.96 -0.16
C ILE A 101 2.79 11.47 -0.10
N ASN A 102 1.80 12.06 0.58
CA ASN A 102 1.74 13.48 0.86
C ASN A 102 2.27 13.74 2.27
N HIS A 103 3.37 14.49 2.39
CA HIS A 103 3.94 14.86 3.69
C HIS A 103 4.10 16.38 3.80
N SER A 104 3.52 16.96 4.84
CA SER A 104 3.78 18.34 5.24
C SER A 104 5.03 18.38 6.11
N VAL A 105 6.04 19.15 5.69
CA VAL A 105 7.18 19.55 6.54
C VAL A 105 6.83 20.81 7.33
#